data_AF-A0A970M724-F1
#
_entry.id   AF-A0A970M724-F1
#
_cell.length_a   1.000
_cell.length_b   1.000
_cell.length_c   1.000
_cell.angle_alpha   90.00
_cell.angle_beta   90.00
_cell.angle_gamma   90.00
#
_symmetry.space_group_name_H-M   'P 1'
#
loop_
_entity.id
_entity.type
_entity.pdbx_description
1 polymer ?
#
loop_
_entity_poly.entity_id
_entity_poly.type
_entity_poly.pdbx_seq_one_letter_code
_entity_poly.pdbx_strand_id
1 'polypeptide(L)'
;MDKPSKDGPAMRDANRREDRRVQAVFRVTYNTLDKLVTAYTDNISKGGIYIKTSHLLPLNAMVAVKLVLPGTDDEVSCIGQVARVHNQGDSPHIPTGMAVVFRDMPRAGMERIEACIARLTLEEAASVERAPMAFQKRQVLVVDDDALQRERAAAIFREMGHDVATAEDGLKGLAFCLRHPPDIVFTDVQMPKMDGWNFLRTLRARSSLSQTLVIFQTSLNSEKDRLLGYQLGVDDYIAKPYAPQELRARIERLLVRSTRHQTAKNSKALRGDMEHVTLPTVLTLLELERKTGVLTFLGDDALGRMFVRDGRPLVIEVDGMAPATSQLSLARLLFSWRRGQFEFSPQDVPATDLLQRSMQGLMMEVARISDEANR
;
A
#
# COMPACT_ATOMS: atom_id res chain seq x y z
N MET A 1 13.23 -62.04 -39.83
CA MET A 1 12.08 -61.23 -40.26
C MET A 1 11.53 -60.58 -39.00
N ASP A 2 11.44 -59.27 -38.81
CA ASP A 2 11.54 -58.12 -39.71
C ASP A 2 11.76 -56.83 -38.88
N LYS A 3 12.44 -55.84 -39.44
CA LYS A 3 12.15 -54.40 -39.22
C LYS A 3 11.05 -54.00 -40.24
N PRO A 4 10.58 -52.74 -40.30
CA PRO A 4 9.77 -51.92 -39.38
C PRO A 4 8.44 -51.49 -40.09
N SER A 5 7.56 -50.70 -39.45
CA SER A 5 6.59 -49.88 -40.21
C SER A 5 6.37 -48.49 -39.59
N LYS A 6 6.81 -47.48 -40.36
CA LYS A 6 6.36 -46.08 -40.35
C LYS A 6 5.07 -45.94 -41.16
N ASP A 7 4.51 -44.72 -41.14
CA ASP A 7 3.49 -44.11 -42.01
C ASP A 7 2.04 -44.21 -41.49
N GLY A 8 1.25 -43.14 -41.39
CA GLY A 8 1.37 -41.81 -42.00
C GLY A 8 0.36 -40.79 -41.42
N PRO A 9 0.26 -39.58 -42.03
CA PRO A 9 0.09 -38.31 -41.31
C PRO A 9 -1.33 -37.70 -41.38
N ALA A 10 -1.68 -36.88 -40.39
CA ALA A 10 -2.70 -35.83 -40.53
C ALA A 10 -2.03 -34.46 -40.37
N MET A 11 -1.66 -33.89 -41.52
CA MET A 11 -1.26 -32.50 -41.75
C MET A 11 -2.55 -31.65 -41.75
N ARG A 12 -2.66 -30.50 -41.08
CA ARG A 12 -2.22 -29.15 -41.52
C ARG A 12 -2.78 -28.16 -40.48
N ASP A 13 -2.28 -26.96 -40.22
CA ASP A 13 -1.08 -26.16 -40.45
C ASP A 13 -1.45 -24.85 -39.69
N ALA A 14 -0.61 -24.19 -38.88
CA ALA A 14 0.43 -23.29 -39.37
C ALA A 14 1.11 -22.55 -38.19
N ASN A 15 1.83 -23.24 -37.30
CA ASN A 15 2.73 -22.50 -36.37
C ASN A 15 4.04 -23.21 -36.03
N ARG A 16 4.37 -24.29 -36.77
CA ARG A 16 5.59 -25.09 -36.57
C ARG A 16 6.78 -24.54 -37.37
N ARG A 17 7.00 -23.22 -37.28
CA ARG A 17 8.30 -22.59 -37.55
C ARG A 17 8.82 -22.05 -36.22
N GLU A 18 9.02 -22.94 -35.25
CA GLU A 18 9.83 -22.59 -34.08
C GLU A 18 11.22 -22.21 -34.59
N ASP A 19 11.55 -20.94 -34.38
CA ASP A 19 12.75 -20.28 -34.85
C ASP A 19 13.97 -21.06 -34.33
N ARG A 20 14.77 -21.65 -35.24
CA ARG A 20 15.96 -22.48 -34.96
C ARG A 20 17.04 -21.80 -34.09
N ARG A 21 16.78 -20.56 -33.68
CA ARG A 21 17.61 -19.66 -32.89
C ARG A 21 17.23 -19.63 -31.40
N VAL A 22 16.04 -20.08 -31.01
CA VAL A 22 15.59 -20.08 -29.60
C VAL A 22 16.37 -21.13 -28.80
N GLN A 23 17.05 -20.70 -27.74
CA GLN A 23 17.97 -21.51 -26.95
C GLN A 23 17.31 -22.10 -25.70
N ALA A 24 16.27 -21.45 -25.17
CA ALA A 24 15.47 -21.98 -24.05
C ALA A 24 14.06 -21.36 -24.02
N VAL A 25 13.18 -22.03 -23.27
CA VAL A 25 11.80 -21.58 -23.01
C VAL A 25 11.64 -21.33 -21.51
N PHE A 26 11.15 -20.14 -21.14
CA PHE A 26 10.85 -19.77 -19.76
C PHE A 26 9.35 -19.55 -19.58
N ARG A 27 8.77 -20.16 -18.56
CA ARG A 27 7.37 -19.94 -18.18
C ARG A 27 7.32 -19.05 -16.93
N VAL A 28 6.64 -17.92 -17.03
CA VAL A 28 6.47 -16.94 -15.95
C VAL A 28 4.98 -16.87 -15.61
N THR A 29 4.64 -17.21 -14.36
CA THR A 29 3.23 -17.30 -13.93
C THR A 29 2.88 -16.16 -13.00
N TYR A 30 1.77 -15.47 -13.31
CA TYR A 30 1.20 -14.43 -12.47
C TYR A 30 -0.05 -14.96 -11.77
N ASN A 31 0.03 -15.16 -10.46
CA ASN A 31 -1.06 -15.75 -9.67
C ASN A 31 -2.13 -14.74 -9.21
N THR A 32 -1.85 -13.44 -9.34
CA THR A 32 -2.67 -12.35 -8.79
C THR A 32 -2.64 -11.16 -9.74
N LEU A 33 -3.71 -10.35 -9.75
CA LEU A 33 -3.80 -9.11 -10.53
C LEU A 33 -2.62 -8.16 -10.24
N ASP A 34 -2.34 -7.89 -8.96
CA ASP A 34 -1.26 -6.98 -8.53
C ASP A 34 0.09 -7.33 -9.18
N LYS A 35 0.51 -8.61 -9.08
CA LYS A 35 1.75 -9.09 -9.69
C LYS A 35 1.79 -8.92 -11.21
N LEU A 36 0.66 -9.11 -11.89
CA LEU A 36 0.59 -8.91 -13.34
C LEU A 36 0.69 -7.41 -13.68
N VAL A 37 -0.05 -6.55 -12.97
CA VAL A 37 -0.05 -5.10 -13.18
C VAL A 37 1.33 -4.50 -12.91
N THR A 38 1.98 -4.86 -11.80
CA THR A 38 3.35 -4.43 -11.51
C THR A 38 4.31 -4.86 -12.61
N ALA A 39 4.28 -6.13 -13.01
CA ALA A 39 5.14 -6.59 -14.10
C ALA A 39 4.84 -5.91 -15.45
N TYR A 40 3.56 -5.59 -15.69
CA TYR A 40 3.11 -4.87 -16.88
C TYR A 40 3.70 -3.46 -16.95
N THR A 41 3.51 -2.68 -15.90
CA THR A 41 3.95 -1.29 -15.79
C THR A 41 5.47 -1.17 -15.75
N ASP A 42 6.13 -2.06 -15.03
CA ASP A 42 7.58 -1.95 -14.82
C ASP A 42 8.36 -2.33 -16.07
N ASN A 43 7.95 -3.41 -16.75
CA ASN A 43 8.78 -4.07 -17.75
C ASN A 43 8.02 -4.39 -19.06
N ILE A 44 6.87 -5.08 -19.00
CA ILE A 44 6.25 -5.68 -20.21
C ILE A 44 5.78 -4.60 -21.18
N SER A 45 5.11 -3.55 -20.69
CA SER A 45 4.67 -2.40 -21.51
C SER A 45 5.84 -1.64 -22.16
N LYS A 46 7.03 -1.72 -21.58
CA LYS A 46 8.28 -1.12 -22.08
C LYS A 46 9.06 -2.07 -22.98
N GLY A 47 8.49 -3.23 -23.34
CA GLY A 47 9.09 -4.18 -24.27
C GLY A 47 10.11 -5.13 -23.65
N GLY A 48 10.03 -5.44 -22.36
CA GLY A 48 10.93 -6.42 -21.74
C GLY A 48 10.38 -7.09 -20.49
N ILE A 49 11.17 -7.97 -19.89
CA ILE A 49 10.84 -8.65 -18.64
C ILE A 49 12.10 -9.05 -17.89
N TYR A 50 12.02 -9.05 -16.56
CA TYR A 50 13.04 -9.68 -15.72
C TYR A 50 12.63 -11.10 -15.34
N ILE A 51 13.46 -12.09 -15.67
CA ILE A 51 13.23 -13.50 -15.34
C ILE A 51 14.17 -13.90 -14.22
N LYS A 52 13.62 -14.12 -13.03
CA LYS A 52 14.34 -14.69 -11.90
C LYS A 52 14.58 -16.18 -12.15
N THR A 53 15.84 -16.58 -12.33
CA THR A 53 16.22 -17.97 -12.65
C THR A 53 17.68 -18.20 -12.26
N SER A 54 18.00 -19.41 -11.81
CA SER A 54 19.39 -19.88 -11.66
C SER A 54 19.98 -20.40 -12.97
N HIS A 55 19.13 -20.74 -13.95
CA HIS A 55 19.53 -21.13 -15.29
C HIS A 55 19.71 -19.88 -16.16
N LEU A 56 20.91 -19.31 -16.09
CA LEU A 56 21.29 -18.11 -16.82
C LEU A 56 21.80 -18.46 -18.22
N LEU A 57 21.40 -17.66 -19.21
CA LEU A 57 21.89 -17.75 -20.57
C LEU A 57 22.82 -16.57 -20.88
N PRO A 58 23.77 -16.73 -21.81
CA PRO A 58 24.68 -15.65 -22.16
C PRO A 58 23.94 -14.46 -22.79
N LEU A 59 24.57 -13.30 -22.74
CA LEU A 59 24.10 -12.11 -23.46
C LEU A 59 23.81 -12.44 -24.93
N ASN A 60 22.78 -11.82 -25.47
CA ASN A 60 22.28 -12.01 -26.82
C ASN A 60 21.62 -13.38 -27.12
N ALA A 61 21.53 -14.28 -26.14
CA ALA A 61 20.77 -15.53 -26.27
C ALA A 61 19.30 -15.23 -26.58
N MET A 62 18.74 -15.94 -27.55
CA MET A 62 17.32 -15.84 -27.90
C MET A 62 16.52 -16.83 -27.05
N VAL A 63 15.44 -16.37 -26.43
CA VAL A 63 14.60 -17.16 -25.53
C VAL A 63 13.14 -17.00 -25.90
N ALA A 64 12.35 -18.05 -25.72
CA ALA A 64 10.91 -17.94 -25.74
C ALA A 64 10.41 -17.72 -24.30
N VAL A 65 9.53 -16.74 -24.10
CA VAL A 65 8.91 -16.46 -22.81
C VAL A 65 7.42 -16.71 -22.93
N LYS A 66 6.89 -17.55 -22.03
CA LYS A 66 5.47 -17.87 -21.90
C LYS A 66 4.94 -17.22 -20.63
N LEU A 67 4.14 -16.18 -20.77
CA LEU A 67 3.47 -15.48 -19.67
C LEU A 67 2.13 -16.15 -19.40
N VAL A 68 1.94 -16.73 -18.22
CA VAL A 68 0.68 -17.33 -17.79
C VAL A 68 -0.10 -16.29 -17.01
N LEU A 69 -1.29 -15.94 -17.50
CA LEU A 69 -2.12 -14.88 -16.94
C LEU A 69 -2.93 -15.38 -15.73
N PRO A 70 -3.29 -14.50 -14.77
CA PRO A 70 -4.05 -14.89 -13.59
C PRO A 70 -5.50 -15.25 -13.94
N GLY A 71 -6.01 -16.27 -13.28
CA GLY A 71 -7.44 -16.65 -13.36
C GLY A 71 -7.85 -17.28 -14.69
N THR A 72 -6.91 -17.55 -15.59
CA THR A 72 -7.15 -18.28 -16.85
C THR A 72 -5.98 -19.24 -17.12
N ASP A 73 -6.21 -20.27 -17.94
CA ASP A 73 -5.13 -21.09 -18.50
C ASP A 73 -4.49 -20.42 -19.74
N ASP A 74 -4.70 -19.11 -19.92
CA ASP A 74 -4.19 -18.39 -21.08
C ASP A 74 -2.69 -18.14 -20.96
N GLU A 75 -1.97 -18.52 -22.02
CA GLU A 75 -0.56 -18.21 -22.18
C GLU A 75 -0.34 -17.19 -23.31
N VAL A 76 0.48 -16.18 -23.04
CA VAL A 76 1.01 -15.25 -24.05
C VAL A 76 2.46 -15.60 -24.30
N SER A 77 2.78 -15.97 -25.55
CA SER A 77 4.14 -16.33 -25.96
C SER A 77 4.80 -15.18 -26.69
N CYS A 78 6.05 -14.90 -26.35
CA CYS A 78 6.90 -13.95 -27.06
C CYS A 78 8.33 -14.47 -27.20
N ILE A 79 9.05 -13.95 -28.18
CA ILE A 79 10.48 -14.20 -28.32
C ILE A 79 11.23 -12.97 -27.81
N GLY A 80 12.19 -13.20 -26.94
CA GLY A 80 13.04 -12.16 -26.39
C GLY A 80 14.51 -12.49 -26.51
N GLN A 81 15.34 -11.48 -26.28
CA GLN A 81 16.79 -11.58 -26.27
C GLN A 81 17.33 -11.18 -24.91
N VAL A 82 18.25 -11.98 -24.36
CA VAL A 82 18.94 -11.67 -23.10
C VAL A 82 19.79 -10.41 -23.29
N ALA A 83 19.40 -9.33 -22.61
CA ALA A 83 20.07 -8.04 -22.68
C ALA A 83 20.98 -7.79 -21.47
N ARG A 84 20.66 -8.38 -20.30
CA ARG A 84 21.50 -8.36 -19.10
C ARG A 84 21.36 -9.66 -18.33
N VAL A 85 22.45 -10.08 -17.70
CA VAL A 85 22.51 -11.22 -16.79
C VAL A 85 22.94 -10.68 -15.43
N HIS A 86 22.25 -11.08 -14.37
CA HIS A 86 22.54 -10.65 -13.01
C HIS A 86 22.88 -11.84 -12.14
N ASN A 87 24.10 -11.88 -11.62
CA ASN A 87 24.52 -12.88 -10.66
C ASN A 87 24.44 -12.36 -9.23
N GLN A 88 24.35 -13.29 -8.27
CA GLN A 88 24.19 -12.99 -6.84
C GLN A 88 25.37 -12.17 -6.23
N GLY A 89 26.41 -11.85 -7.02
CA GLY A 89 27.53 -10.99 -6.63
C GLY A 89 27.49 -9.55 -7.16
N ASP A 90 26.61 -9.21 -8.11
CA ASP A 90 26.68 -7.91 -8.82
C ASP A 90 25.84 -6.81 -8.15
N SER A 91 24.77 -7.17 -7.43
CA SER A 91 23.96 -6.24 -6.62
C SER A 91 23.06 -7.03 -5.65
N PRO A 92 23.05 -6.72 -4.34
CA PRO A 92 22.34 -7.51 -3.32
C PRO A 92 20.80 -7.39 -3.37
N HIS A 93 20.25 -6.44 -4.14
CA HIS A 93 18.80 -6.17 -4.19
C HIS A 93 18.11 -6.68 -5.45
N ILE A 94 18.88 -7.08 -6.47
CA ILE A 94 18.34 -7.70 -7.68
C ILE A 94 18.55 -9.21 -7.55
N PRO A 95 17.48 -10.02 -7.54
CA PRO A 95 17.62 -11.48 -7.42
C PRO A 95 18.38 -12.04 -8.62
N THR A 96 19.04 -13.19 -8.51
CA THR A 96 19.70 -13.83 -9.65
C THR A 96 18.72 -14.09 -10.79
N GLY A 97 19.12 -13.73 -12.02
CA GLY A 97 18.23 -13.81 -13.17
C GLY A 97 18.75 -13.02 -14.37
N MET A 98 17.86 -12.74 -15.32
CA MET A 98 18.22 -12.07 -16.56
C MET A 98 17.12 -11.13 -17.05
N ALA A 99 17.53 -9.98 -17.57
CA ALA A 99 16.63 -9.07 -18.28
C ALA A 99 16.55 -9.48 -19.74
N VAL A 100 15.33 -9.69 -20.21
CA VAL A 100 15.01 -10.12 -21.57
C VAL A 100 14.24 -9.01 -22.25
N VAL A 101 14.74 -8.53 -23.39
CA VAL A 101 14.05 -7.54 -24.23
C VAL A 101 13.26 -8.29 -25.29
N PHE A 102 11.99 -7.98 -25.44
CA PHE A 102 11.14 -8.60 -26.46
C PHE A 102 11.62 -8.19 -27.85
N ARG A 103 11.83 -9.19 -28.70
CA ARG A 103 12.15 -9.03 -30.13
C ARG A 103 10.91 -9.24 -30.98
N ASP A 104 10.07 -10.17 -30.56
CA ASP A 104 8.80 -10.46 -31.19
C ASP A 104 7.73 -10.64 -30.12
N MET A 105 7.07 -9.53 -29.79
CA MET A 105 5.85 -9.52 -28.97
C MET A 105 4.67 -9.30 -29.92
N PRO A 106 3.83 -10.31 -30.18
CA PRO A 106 2.66 -10.15 -31.03
C PRO A 106 1.73 -9.09 -30.42
N ARG A 107 1.22 -8.17 -31.25
CA ARG A 107 0.23 -7.16 -30.81
C ARG A 107 -0.97 -7.79 -30.11
N ALA A 108 -1.48 -8.89 -30.67
CA ALA A 108 -2.54 -9.69 -30.07
C ALA A 108 -2.15 -10.27 -28.68
N GLY A 109 -0.86 -10.50 -28.43
CA GLY A 109 -0.35 -10.89 -27.12
C GLY A 109 -0.48 -9.77 -26.10
N MET A 110 -0.12 -8.54 -26.46
CA MET A 110 -0.28 -7.37 -25.57
C MET A 110 -1.74 -7.08 -25.28
N GLU A 111 -2.60 -7.09 -26.30
CA GLU A 111 -4.04 -6.88 -26.17
C GLU A 111 -4.68 -7.91 -25.22
N ARG A 112 -4.20 -9.16 -25.23
CA ARG A 112 -4.66 -10.19 -24.27
C ARG A 112 -4.23 -9.92 -22.82
N ILE A 113 -3.04 -9.36 -22.61
CA ILE A 113 -2.58 -8.98 -21.27
C ILE A 113 -3.43 -7.82 -20.74
N GLU A 114 -3.63 -6.79 -21.56
CA GLU A 114 -4.46 -5.63 -21.21
C GLU A 114 -5.91 -6.02 -20.96
N ALA A 115 -6.48 -6.89 -21.80
CA ALA A 115 -7.84 -7.42 -21.60
C ALA A 115 -7.96 -8.23 -20.30
N CYS A 116 -6.94 -9.00 -19.94
CA CYS A 116 -6.93 -9.72 -18.67
C CYS A 116 -6.89 -8.77 -17.47
N ILE A 117 -6.04 -7.73 -17.51
CA ILE A 117 -5.99 -6.70 -16.48
C ILE A 117 -7.34 -5.99 -16.35
N ALA A 118 -7.94 -5.57 -17.47
CA ALA A 118 -9.23 -4.90 -17.48
C ALA A 118 -10.34 -5.80 -16.91
N ARG A 119 -10.40 -7.06 -17.33
CA ARG A 119 -11.38 -8.04 -16.83
C ARG A 119 -11.25 -8.26 -15.33
N LEU A 120 -10.05 -8.55 -14.83
CA LEU A 120 -9.81 -8.81 -13.41
C LEU A 120 -10.08 -7.56 -12.56
N THR A 121 -9.73 -6.37 -13.05
CA THR A 121 -10.08 -5.10 -12.39
C THR A 121 -11.59 -4.92 -12.28
N LEU A 122 -12.34 -5.24 -13.35
CA LEU A 122 -13.79 -5.17 -13.34
C LEU A 122 -14.43 -6.24 -12.45
N GLU A 123 -13.87 -7.45 -12.41
CA GLU A 123 -14.31 -8.52 -11.50
C GLU A 123 -14.09 -8.14 -10.03
N GLU A 124 -12.94 -7.54 -9.69
CA GLU A 124 -12.68 -7.00 -8.35
C GLU A 124 -13.65 -5.86 -8.00
N ALA A 125 -13.88 -4.91 -8.91
CA ALA A 125 -14.85 -3.83 -8.70
C ALA A 125 -16.29 -4.37 -8.53
N ALA A 126 -16.71 -5.33 -9.35
CA ALA A 126 -18.04 -5.95 -9.27
C ALA A 126 -18.20 -6.83 -8.01
N SER A 127 -17.12 -7.43 -7.51
CA SER A 127 -17.12 -8.18 -6.25
C SER A 127 -17.29 -7.28 -5.02
N VAL A 128 -16.88 -6.00 -5.12
CA VAL A 128 -17.09 -4.98 -4.08
C VAL A 128 -18.54 -4.50 -4.06
N GLU A 129 -19.21 -4.41 -5.21
CA GLU A 129 -20.61 -3.96 -5.31
C GLU A 129 -21.67 -5.05 -5.02
N ARG A 130 -21.33 -6.35 -5.15
CA ARG A 130 -22.31 -7.45 -5.07
C ARG A 130 -22.29 -8.32 -3.81
N ALA A 131 -21.36 -8.11 -2.89
CA ALA A 131 -21.53 -8.65 -1.56
C ALA A 131 -22.51 -7.73 -0.80
N PRO A 132 -23.73 -8.16 -0.42
CA PRO A 132 -24.33 -7.55 0.74
C PRO A 132 -23.32 -7.79 1.87
N MET A 133 -22.58 -6.74 2.27
CA MET A 133 -21.95 -6.78 3.59
C MET A 133 -23.11 -7.05 4.52
N ALA A 134 -23.14 -8.24 5.13
CA ALA A 134 -23.94 -8.41 6.33
C ALA A 134 -23.43 -7.32 7.28
N PHE A 135 -24.13 -6.19 7.36
CA PHE A 135 -23.90 -5.19 8.38
C PHE A 135 -24.22 -5.90 9.68
N GLN A 136 -23.20 -6.52 10.27
CA GLN A 136 -23.31 -7.01 11.62
C GLN A 136 -23.67 -5.78 12.46
N LYS A 137 -24.80 -5.86 13.14
CA LYS A 137 -25.26 -4.86 14.08
C LYS A 137 -24.15 -4.67 15.13
N ARG A 138 -23.65 -3.45 15.28
CA ARG A 138 -22.52 -3.09 16.16
C ARG A 138 -23.00 -2.26 17.33
N GLN A 139 -22.28 -2.34 18.44
CA GLN A 139 -22.46 -1.49 19.60
C GLN A 139 -21.66 -0.20 19.40
N VAL A 140 -22.36 0.93 19.32
CA VAL A 140 -21.79 2.26 19.11
C VAL A 140 -22.04 3.10 20.35
N LEU A 141 -20.99 3.78 20.83
CA LEU A 141 -21.12 4.81 21.86
C LEU A 141 -20.90 6.18 21.23
N VAL A 142 -21.89 7.07 21.35
CA VAL A 142 -21.76 8.47 20.98
C VAL A 142 -21.51 9.32 22.22
N VAL A 143 -20.41 10.07 22.25
CA VAL A 143 -20.04 10.95 23.37
C VAL A 143 -19.91 12.38 22.89
N ASP A 144 -20.71 13.28 23.42
CA ASP A 144 -20.73 14.70 23.05
C ASP A 144 -21.43 15.44 24.18
N ASP A 145 -20.99 16.62 24.58
CA ASP A 145 -21.61 17.38 25.66
C ASP A 145 -22.86 18.14 25.19
N ASP A 146 -22.93 18.50 23.91
CA ASP A 146 -24.11 19.09 23.31
C ASP A 146 -25.18 18.02 23.04
N ALA A 147 -26.34 18.15 23.69
CA ALA A 147 -27.42 17.16 23.59
C ALA A 147 -28.00 17.06 22.17
N LEU A 148 -28.05 18.16 21.43
CA LEU A 148 -28.57 18.18 20.06
C LEU A 148 -27.59 17.48 19.11
N GLN A 149 -26.29 17.77 19.21
CA GLN A 149 -25.26 17.12 18.40
C GLN A 149 -25.15 15.63 18.71
N ARG A 150 -25.17 15.27 20.00
CA ARG A 150 -25.18 13.88 20.46
C ARG A 150 -26.33 13.08 19.85
N GLU A 151 -27.55 13.62 19.88
CA GLU A 151 -28.73 12.93 19.36
C GLU A 151 -28.73 12.89 17.82
N ARG A 152 -28.27 13.95 17.14
CA ARG A 152 -28.12 13.95 15.68
C ARG A 152 -27.15 12.87 15.21
N ALA A 153 -25.98 12.76 15.84
CA ALA A 153 -25.02 11.70 15.54
C ALA A 153 -25.61 10.32 15.84
N ALA A 154 -26.26 10.14 16.99
CA ALA A 154 -26.89 8.89 17.38
C ALA A 154 -27.97 8.44 16.39
N ALA A 155 -28.80 9.37 15.89
CA ALA A 155 -29.82 9.08 14.89
C ALA A 155 -29.21 8.50 13.60
N ILE A 156 -28.10 9.06 13.10
CA ILE A 156 -27.42 8.56 11.90
C ILE A 156 -26.95 7.11 12.10
N PHE A 157 -26.34 6.79 13.24
CA PHE A 157 -25.91 5.41 13.52
C PHE A 157 -27.08 4.44 13.69
N ARG A 158 -28.21 4.88 14.27
CA ARG A 158 -29.42 4.05 14.38
C ARG A 158 -30.07 3.81 13.01
N GLU A 159 -30.12 4.81 12.14
CA GLU A 159 -30.57 4.68 10.75
C GLU A 159 -29.71 3.71 9.94
N MET A 160 -28.42 3.60 10.26
CA MET A 160 -27.51 2.59 9.71
C MET A 160 -27.71 1.18 10.31
N GLY A 161 -28.65 1.01 11.24
CA GLY A 161 -28.99 -0.29 11.83
C GLY A 161 -28.11 -0.72 13.00
N HIS A 162 -27.36 0.19 13.63
CA HIS A 162 -26.51 -0.11 14.78
C HIS A 162 -27.22 0.08 16.13
N ASP A 163 -26.72 -0.58 17.18
CA ASP A 163 -27.15 -0.33 18.56
C ASP A 163 -26.34 0.83 19.14
N VAL A 164 -27.04 1.88 19.60
CA VAL A 164 -26.40 3.14 19.98
C VAL A 164 -26.69 3.51 21.42
N ALA A 165 -25.62 3.62 22.21
CA ALA A 165 -25.62 4.25 23.52
C ALA A 165 -25.07 5.68 23.43
N THR A 166 -25.44 6.53 24.39
CA THR A 166 -24.97 7.93 24.43
C THR A 166 -24.40 8.29 25.80
N ALA A 167 -23.42 9.20 25.82
CA ALA A 167 -22.86 9.77 27.04
C ALA A 167 -22.62 11.29 26.86
N GLU A 168 -22.82 12.06 27.94
CA GLU A 168 -22.71 13.53 27.89
C GLU A 168 -21.31 14.07 28.14
N ASP A 169 -20.36 13.22 28.54
CA ASP A 169 -18.97 13.62 28.80
C ASP A 169 -18.04 12.40 28.76
N GLY A 170 -16.73 12.64 28.68
CA GLY A 170 -15.71 11.59 28.60
C GLY A 170 -15.67 10.67 29.82
N LEU A 171 -16.06 11.13 31.02
CA LEU A 171 -16.09 10.28 32.23
C LEU A 171 -17.25 9.30 32.17
N LYS A 172 -18.45 9.76 31.80
CA LYS A 172 -19.61 8.88 31.61
C LYS A 172 -19.38 7.93 30.44
N GLY A 173 -18.76 8.41 29.36
CA GLY A 173 -18.36 7.59 28.21
C GLY A 173 -17.40 6.48 28.62
N LEU A 174 -16.37 6.80 29.41
CA LEU A 174 -15.44 5.80 29.94
C LEU A 174 -16.11 4.81 30.87
N ALA A 175 -16.94 5.28 31.80
CA ALA A 175 -17.69 4.41 32.70
C ALA A 175 -18.60 3.43 31.92
N PHE A 176 -19.17 3.88 30.80
CA PHE A 176 -19.91 3.01 29.89
C PHE A 176 -18.99 1.99 29.22
N CYS A 177 -17.90 2.40 28.58
CA CYS A 177 -16.96 1.50 27.90
C CYS A 177 -16.42 0.39 28.82
N LEU A 178 -16.20 0.72 30.10
CA LEU A 178 -15.71 -0.27 31.08
C LEU A 178 -16.75 -1.33 31.45
N ARG A 179 -18.05 -1.02 31.39
CA ARG A 179 -19.14 -1.97 31.65
C ARG A 179 -19.59 -2.70 30.40
N HIS A 180 -19.60 -1.99 29.27
CA HIS A 180 -20.10 -2.43 27.99
C HIS A 180 -19.12 -1.99 26.90
N PRO A 181 -18.13 -2.84 26.53
CA PRO A 181 -17.15 -2.51 25.50
C PRO A 181 -17.85 -2.30 24.15
N PRO A 182 -17.84 -1.09 23.57
CA PRO A 182 -18.44 -0.85 22.26
C PRO A 182 -17.46 -1.24 21.14
N ASP A 183 -18.00 -1.52 19.96
CA ASP A 183 -17.23 -1.71 18.74
C ASP A 183 -16.70 -0.37 18.20
N ILE A 184 -17.51 0.69 18.35
CA ILE A 184 -17.23 2.04 17.86
C ILE A 184 -17.50 3.06 18.96
N VAL A 185 -16.59 4.01 19.14
CA VAL A 185 -16.77 5.23 19.92
C VAL A 185 -16.71 6.41 18.96
N PHE A 186 -17.79 7.18 18.89
CA PHE A 186 -17.87 8.42 18.15
C PHE A 186 -17.94 9.57 19.14
N THR A 187 -16.85 10.33 19.30
CA THR A 187 -16.70 11.25 20.43
C THR A 187 -16.30 12.65 20.00
N ASP A 188 -16.81 13.67 20.68
CA ASP A 188 -16.22 15.01 20.61
C ASP A 188 -14.83 15.01 21.27
N VAL A 189 -13.99 15.94 20.83
CA VAL A 189 -12.72 16.27 21.45
C VAL A 189 -12.93 17.25 22.60
N GLN A 190 -13.73 18.30 22.39
CA GLN A 190 -13.90 19.38 23.36
C GLN A 190 -15.09 19.09 24.27
N MET A 191 -14.84 18.42 25.39
CA MET A 191 -15.88 18.09 26.38
C MET A 191 -15.44 18.49 27.80
N PRO A 192 -16.39 18.86 28.68
CA PRO A 192 -16.11 19.13 30.08
C PRO A 192 -15.71 17.86 30.83
N LYS A 193 -15.02 18.03 31.96
CA LYS A 193 -14.53 16.99 32.89
C LYS A 193 -13.43 16.09 32.32
N MET A 194 -13.66 15.48 31.16
CA MET A 194 -12.68 14.67 30.44
C MET A 194 -12.84 14.94 28.93
N ASP A 195 -11.82 15.54 28.34
CA ASP A 195 -11.73 15.76 26.91
C ASP A 195 -11.54 14.43 26.13
N GLY A 196 -11.80 14.48 24.83
CA GLY A 196 -11.70 13.31 23.95
C GLY A 196 -10.29 12.73 23.87
N TRP A 197 -9.24 13.53 24.07
CA TRP A 197 -7.85 13.06 24.04
C TRP A 197 -7.51 12.18 25.24
N ASN A 198 -7.81 12.67 26.44
CA ASN A 198 -7.65 11.93 27.68
C ASN A 198 -8.57 10.72 27.70
N PHE A 199 -9.77 10.81 27.12
CA PHE A 199 -10.64 9.68 26.92
C PHE A 199 -10.00 8.59 26.05
N LEU A 200 -9.52 8.92 24.84
CA LEU A 200 -8.85 7.99 23.94
C LEU A 200 -7.59 7.36 24.57
N ARG A 201 -6.73 8.15 25.22
CA ARG A 201 -5.56 7.64 25.98
C ARG A 201 -5.97 6.57 26.97
N THR A 202 -7.05 6.82 27.69
CA THR A 202 -7.55 5.95 28.75
C THR A 202 -8.14 4.66 28.19
N LEU A 203 -8.78 4.71 27.02
CA LEU A 203 -9.22 3.52 26.28
C LEU A 203 -8.02 2.69 25.80
N ARG A 204 -7.03 3.32 25.16
CA ARG A 204 -5.86 2.63 24.57
C ARG A 204 -4.93 2.01 25.60
N ALA A 205 -4.88 2.55 26.82
CA ALA A 205 -4.14 1.96 27.93
C ALA A 205 -4.74 0.63 28.45
N ARG A 206 -5.95 0.25 28.01
CA ARG A 206 -6.64 -0.96 28.45
C ARG A 206 -6.72 -1.98 27.32
N SER A 207 -6.20 -3.19 27.55
CA SER A 207 -6.18 -4.27 26.55
C SER A 207 -7.57 -4.58 25.99
N SER A 208 -8.60 -4.61 26.84
CA SER A 208 -9.99 -4.90 26.47
C SER A 208 -10.65 -3.83 25.58
N LEU A 209 -10.13 -2.60 25.56
CA LEU A 209 -10.66 -1.46 24.79
C LEU A 209 -9.67 -0.96 23.72
N SER A 210 -8.51 -1.62 23.60
CA SER A 210 -7.44 -1.22 22.69
C SER A 210 -7.82 -1.36 21.21
N GLN A 211 -8.82 -2.19 20.90
CA GLN A 211 -9.31 -2.47 19.55
C GLN A 211 -10.62 -1.74 19.22
N THR A 212 -11.21 -1.01 20.18
CA THR A 212 -12.41 -0.21 19.93
C THR A 212 -12.10 0.87 18.91
N LEU A 213 -12.88 0.96 17.83
CA LEU A 213 -12.70 1.99 16.81
C LEU A 213 -13.10 3.35 17.39
N VAL A 214 -12.21 4.33 17.41
CA VAL A 214 -12.48 5.66 17.92
C VAL A 214 -12.44 6.67 16.78
N ILE A 215 -13.57 7.35 16.57
CA ILE A 215 -13.72 8.40 15.58
C ILE A 215 -13.99 9.71 16.33
N PHE A 216 -13.14 10.71 16.08
CA PHE A 216 -13.38 12.04 16.63
C PHE A 216 -14.29 12.85 15.71
N GLN A 217 -15.31 13.48 16.28
CA GLN A 217 -16.00 14.62 15.67
C GLN A 217 -15.48 15.90 16.29
N THR A 218 -14.98 16.84 15.49
CA THR A 218 -14.34 18.05 16.04
C THR A 218 -14.55 19.29 15.20
N SER A 219 -14.65 20.43 15.87
CA SER A 219 -14.60 21.77 15.25
C SER A 219 -13.15 22.30 15.17
N LEU A 220 -12.18 21.56 15.73
CA LEU A 220 -10.77 21.94 15.72
C LEU A 220 -10.17 21.69 14.33
N ASN A 221 -9.77 22.78 13.68
CA ASN A 221 -9.12 22.76 12.36
C ASN A 221 -7.61 23.01 12.44
N SER A 222 -6.99 22.95 13.63
CA SER A 222 -5.56 23.20 13.78
C SER A 222 -4.72 21.94 13.51
N GLU A 223 -3.60 22.12 12.82
CA GLU A 223 -2.62 21.06 12.48
C GLU A 223 -2.07 20.35 13.74
N LYS A 224 -1.97 21.08 14.87
CA LYS A 224 -1.49 20.58 16.17
C LYS A 224 -2.47 19.62 16.85
N ASP A 225 -3.77 19.88 16.73
CA ASP A 225 -4.80 19.03 17.34
C ASP A 225 -4.91 17.69 16.61
N ARG A 226 -4.75 17.69 15.28
CA ARG A 226 -4.70 16.46 14.47
C ARG A 226 -3.48 15.61 14.78
N LEU A 227 -2.31 16.24 14.98
CA LEU A 227 -1.06 15.59 15.39
C LEU A 227 -1.18 14.83 16.72
N LEU A 228 -1.73 15.49 17.74
CA LEU A 228 -1.94 14.87 19.07
C LEU A 228 -2.80 13.62 18.96
N GLY A 229 -3.77 13.66 18.07
CA GLY A 229 -4.73 12.60 17.94
C GLY A 229 -4.28 11.36 17.19
N TYR A 230 -3.40 11.53 16.19
CA TYR A 230 -2.72 10.40 15.57
C TYR A 230 -1.73 9.73 16.52
N GLN A 231 -1.02 10.49 17.37
CA GLN A 231 -0.13 9.95 18.41
C GLN A 231 -0.86 9.03 19.40
N LEU A 232 -2.17 9.23 19.57
CA LEU A 232 -3.01 8.47 20.49
C LEU A 232 -3.70 7.27 19.82
N GLY A 233 -3.54 7.07 18.52
CA GLY A 233 -4.11 5.92 17.80
C GLY A 233 -5.63 6.01 17.62
N VAL A 234 -6.13 7.20 17.27
CA VAL A 234 -7.48 7.38 16.71
C VAL A 234 -7.63 6.59 15.40
N ASP A 235 -8.84 6.20 15.04
CA ASP A 235 -9.12 5.48 13.80
C ASP A 235 -9.55 6.43 12.66
N ASP A 236 -10.26 7.52 12.95
CA ASP A 236 -10.59 8.58 11.97
C ASP A 236 -11.00 9.92 12.64
N TYR A 237 -11.05 10.98 11.83
CA TYR A 237 -11.57 12.31 12.18
C TYR A 237 -12.67 12.72 11.23
N ILE A 238 -13.71 13.35 11.78
CA ILE A 238 -14.73 14.06 11.02
C ILE A 238 -14.85 15.50 11.52
N ALA A 239 -14.76 16.46 10.59
CA ALA A 239 -14.90 17.87 10.91
C ALA A 239 -16.38 18.24 11.03
N LYS A 240 -16.76 19.00 12.06
CA LYS A 240 -18.09 19.60 12.18
C LYS A 240 -18.17 20.89 11.33
N PRO A 241 -19.26 21.15 10.57
CA PRO A 241 -20.41 20.28 10.33
C PRO A 241 -20.11 19.22 9.25
N TYR A 242 -20.70 18.04 9.39
CA TYR A 242 -20.59 16.94 8.44
C TYR A 242 -21.95 16.50 7.90
N ALA A 243 -21.96 15.99 6.67
CA ALA A 243 -23.15 15.40 6.08
C ALA A 243 -23.34 13.94 6.57
N PRO A 244 -24.57 13.46 6.78
CA PRO A 244 -24.82 12.07 7.17
C PRO A 244 -24.19 11.04 6.21
N GLN A 245 -24.15 11.36 4.91
CA GLN A 245 -23.53 10.54 3.87
C GLN A 245 -22.01 10.44 4.04
N GLU A 246 -21.36 11.52 4.48
CA GLU A 246 -19.92 11.51 4.76
C GLU A 246 -19.60 10.62 5.97
N LEU A 247 -20.36 10.76 7.06
CA LEU A 247 -20.22 9.92 8.24
C LEU A 247 -20.41 8.44 7.88
N ARG A 248 -21.45 8.12 7.11
CA ARG A 248 -21.71 6.76 6.62
C ARG A 248 -20.53 6.20 5.82
N ALA A 249 -20.05 6.93 4.81
CA ALA A 249 -18.94 6.49 3.97
C ALA A 249 -17.64 6.25 4.77
N ARG A 250 -17.35 7.10 5.76
CA ARG A 250 -16.19 6.94 6.65
C ARG A 250 -16.30 5.69 7.52
N ILE A 251 -17.47 5.47 8.12
CA ILE A 251 -17.74 4.27 8.93
C ILE A 251 -17.61 3.01 8.06
N GLU A 252 -18.26 2.97 6.90
CA GLU A 252 -18.17 1.83 5.98
C GLU A 252 -16.73 1.52 5.59
N ARG A 253 -15.93 2.54 5.27
CA ARG A 253 -14.50 2.39 4.97
C ARG A 253 -13.71 1.81 6.15
N LEU A 254 -13.95 2.28 7.37
CA LEU A 254 -13.29 1.77 8.58
C LEU A 254 -13.70 0.32 8.87
N LEU A 255 -14.97 0.00 8.68
CA LEU A 255 -15.49 -1.34 8.93
C LEU A 255 -14.96 -2.36 7.92
N VAL A 256 -14.93 -2.03 6.63
CA VAL A 256 -14.30 -2.86 5.58
C VAL A 256 -12.81 -3.08 5.87
N ARG A 257 -12.12 -2.05 6.38
CA ARG A 257 -10.72 -2.15 6.81
C ARG A 257 -10.55 -3.08 8.01
N SER A 258 -11.45 -3.03 9.00
CA SER A 258 -11.39 -3.88 10.19
C SER A 258 -11.59 -5.37 9.85
N THR A 259 -12.46 -5.71 8.89
CA THR A 259 -12.68 -7.09 8.46
C THR A 259 -11.49 -7.65 7.67
N ARG A 260 -10.82 -6.81 6.87
CA ARG A 260 -9.58 -7.19 6.14
C ARG A 260 -8.35 -7.32 7.05
N HIS A 261 -8.33 -6.64 8.20
CA HIS A 261 -7.22 -6.72 9.16
C HIS A 261 -7.32 -7.90 10.14
N GLN A 262 -8.45 -8.62 10.22
CA GLN A 262 -8.53 -9.83 11.03
C GLN A 262 -7.77 -11.03 10.41
N THR A 263 -7.48 -11.01 9.11
CA THR A 263 -6.67 -12.03 8.42
C THR A 263 -5.17 -11.75 8.41
N ALA A 264 -4.73 -10.56 8.81
CA ALA A 264 -3.31 -10.20 8.91
C ALA A 264 -2.96 -9.83 10.35
N LYS A 265 -2.60 -10.84 11.15
CA LYS A 265 -2.01 -10.63 12.49
C LYS A 265 -0.76 -9.75 12.36
N ASN A 266 -0.71 -8.73 13.21
CA ASN A 266 0.45 -7.90 13.60
C ASN A 266 1.13 -7.06 12.52
N SER A 267 0.67 -5.82 12.34
CA SER A 267 1.51 -4.61 12.43
C SER A 267 0.67 -3.34 12.23
N LYS A 268 0.68 -2.43 13.21
CA LYS A 268 0.15 -1.06 13.09
C LYS A 268 0.91 -0.30 12.00
N ALA A 269 0.45 -0.37 10.75
CA ALA A 269 1.04 0.37 9.64
C ALA A 269 0.65 1.85 9.73
N LEU A 270 1.63 2.75 9.78
CA LEU A 270 1.43 4.20 9.77
C LEU A 270 1.13 4.61 8.31
N ARG A 271 -0.12 4.98 7.99
CA ARG A 271 -0.56 5.32 6.62
C ARG A 271 -1.28 6.68 6.61
N GLY A 272 -1.10 7.47 5.54
CA GLY A 272 -1.76 8.78 5.44
C GLY A 272 -1.56 9.49 4.10
N ASP A 273 -2.16 10.67 4.00
CA ASP A 273 -2.09 11.56 2.84
C ASP A 273 -1.11 12.72 3.12
N MET A 274 -0.22 13.01 2.17
CA MET A 274 0.80 14.05 2.30
C MET A 274 0.23 15.47 2.24
N GLU A 275 -0.99 15.67 1.73
CA GLU A 275 -1.69 16.96 1.81
C GLU A 275 -2.15 17.29 3.24
N HIS A 276 -2.36 16.26 4.05
CA HIS A 276 -2.85 16.40 5.42
C HIS A 276 -1.78 16.16 6.49
N VAL A 277 -0.74 15.39 6.16
CA VAL A 277 0.40 15.08 7.03
C VAL A 277 1.68 15.19 6.23
N THR A 278 2.44 16.24 6.46
CA THR A 278 3.66 16.50 5.68
C THR A 278 4.72 15.43 5.90
N LEU A 279 5.48 15.16 4.86
CA LEU A 279 6.62 14.21 4.87
C LEU A 279 7.57 14.42 6.07
N PRO A 280 8.02 15.65 6.40
CA PRO A 280 8.85 15.91 7.59
C PRO A 280 8.23 15.44 8.92
N THR A 281 6.92 15.52 9.03
CA THR A 281 6.17 15.08 10.21
C THR A 281 6.28 13.56 10.38
N VAL A 282 6.07 12.81 9.29
CA VAL A 282 6.16 11.35 9.30
C VAL A 282 7.57 10.90 9.69
N LEU A 283 8.60 11.54 9.13
CA LEU A 283 9.99 11.20 9.42
C LEU A 283 10.36 11.47 10.88
N THR A 284 9.91 12.60 11.44
CA THR A 284 10.12 12.93 12.85
C THR A 284 9.48 11.89 13.77
N LEU A 285 8.29 11.39 13.41
CA LEU A 285 7.60 10.35 14.18
C LEU A 285 8.35 9.02 14.15
N LEU A 286 8.85 8.61 12.98
CA LEU A 286 9.65 7.39 12.87
C LEU A 286 10.94 7.48 13.68
N GLU A 287 11.58 8.65 13.72
CA GLU A 287 12.77 8.92 14.54
C GLU A 287 12.45 8.84 16.03
N LEU A 288 11.40 9.53 16.49
CA LEU A 288 11.01 9.58 17.91
C LEU A 288 10.62 8.20 18.46
N GLU A 289 9.86 7.42 17.69
CA GLU A 289 9.42 6.08 18.09
C GLU A 289 10.44 4.98 17.77
N ARG A 290 11.64 5.35 17.28
CA ARG A 290 12.72 4.41 16.91
C ARG A 290 12.23 3.25 16.04
N LYS A 291 11.40 3.54 15.04
CA LYS A 291 10.78 2.51 14.18
C LYS A 291 11.79 1.88 13.22
N THR A 292 11.56 0.62 12.89
CA THR A 292 12.29 -0.12 11.86
C THR A 292 11.30 -0.64 10.82
N GLY A 293 11.56 -0.40 9.54
CA GLY A 293 10.66 -0.75 8.46
C GLY A 293 10.90 0.09 7.20
N VAL A 294 9.99 -0.03 6.24
CA VAL A 294 10.07 0.73 4.99
C VAL A 294 8.92 1.72 4.91
N LEU A 295 9.27 2.98 4.68
CA LEU A 295 8.33 4.05 4.39
C LEU A 295 8.23 4.21 2.87
N THR A 296 7.08 3.87 2.31
CA THR A 296 6.75 4.02 0.90
C THR A 296 5.98 5.31 0.69
N PHE A 297 6.30 6.01 -0.39
CA PHE A 297 5.68 7.25 -0.82
C PHE A 297 5.20 7.08 -2.25
N LEU A 298 3.97 7.48 -2.51
CA LEU A 298 3.38 7.54 -3.83
C LEU A 298 3.11 9.01 -4.15
N GLY A 299 4.01 9.65 -4.89
CA GLY A 299 3.78 10.98 -5.46
C GLY A 299 2.97 10.92 -6.75
N ASP A 300 2.73 12.07 -7.38
CA ASP A 300 1.89 12.18 -8.59
C ASP A 300 2.45 11.35 -9.76
N ASP A 301 3.78 11.33 -9.94
CA ASP A 301 4.44 10.69 -11.09
C ASP A 301 5.51 9.64 -10.71
N ALA A 302 5.75 9.41 -9.41
CA ALA A 302 6.84 8.56 -8.96
C ALA A 302 6.58 7.89 -7.60
N LEU A 303 7.13 6.69 -7.43
CA LEU A 303 7.12 5.95 -6.17
C LEU A 303 8.50 6.05 -5.52
N GLY A 304 8.50 6.43 -4.24
CA GLY A 304 9.70 6.55 -3.41
C GLY A 304 9.65 5.55 -2.26
N ARG A 305 10.81 5.05 -1.83
CA ARG A 305 10.96 4.16 -0.68
C ARG A 305 12.10 4.67 0.19
N MET A 306 11.87 4.74 1.49
CA MET A 306 12.89 5.06 2.48
C MET A 306 12.98 3.90 3.48
N PHE A 307 14.17 3.33 3.57
CA PHE A 307 14.48 2.25 4.49
C PHE A 307 14.89 2.84 5.83
N VAL A 308 14.18 2.47 6.89
CA VAL A 308 14.37 3.04 8.22
C VAL A 308 14.75 1.94 9.20
N ARG A 309 15.76 2.18 10.02
CA ARG A 309 16.16 1.29 11.12
C ARG A 309 16.38 2.10 12.37
N ASP A 310 15.72 1.71 13.45
CA ASP A 310 15.86 2.35 14.76
C ASP A 310 15.62 3.88 14.70
N GLY A 311 14.67 4.29 13.86
CA GLY A 311 14.33 5.70 13.62
C GLY A 311 15.27 6.46 12.70
N ARG A 312 16.28 5.81 12.11
CA ARG A 312 17.25 6.44 11.21
C ARG A 312 17.01 6.04 9.75
N PRO A 313 17.12 6.98 8.80
CA PRO A 313 17.06 6.65 7.38
C PRO A 313 18.39 6.01 6.95
N LEU A 314 18.30 4.90 6.23
CA LEU A 314 19.47 4.18 5.73
C LEU A 314 19.70 4.46 4.24
N VAL A 315 18.64 4.29 3.45
CA VAL A 315 18.65 4.36 1.99
C VAL A 315 17.32 4.91 1.51
N ILE A 316 17.37 5.70 0.46
CA ILE A 316 16.23 6.19 -0.32
C ILE A 316 16.36 5.63 -1.73
N GLU A 317 15.25 5.12 -2.24
CA GLU A 317 15.06 4.68 -3.61
C GLU A 317 13.88 5.46 -4.20
N VAL A 318 14.01 5.91 -5.45
CA VAL A 318 12.90 6.53 -6.19
C VAL A 318 12.87 5.89 -7.57
N ASP A 319 11.70 5.40 -7.96
CA ASP A 319 11.51 4.72 -9.24
C ASP A 319 11.81 5.68 -10.39
N GLY A 320 12.49 5.17 -11.44
CA GLY A 320 12.89 5.96 -12.60
C GLY A 320 14.18 6.78 -12.46
N MET A 321 14.82 6.77 -11.28
CA MET A 321 16.09 7.47 -11.06
C MET A 321 17.30 6.60 -11.42
N ALA A 322 18.38 7.25 -11.88
CA ALA A 322 19.60 6.54 -12.25
C ALA A 322 20.26 5.91 -11.00
N PRO A 323 20.85 4.69 -11.10
CA PRO A 323 21.49 4.03 -9.96
C PRO A 323 22.65 4.82 -9.32
N ALA A 324 23.25 5.75 -10.07
CA ALA A 324 24.34 6.60 -9.60
C ALA A 324 23.87 7.90 -8.91
N THR A 325 22.55 8.14 -8.80
CA THR A 325 22.02 9.34 -8.15
C THR A 325 22.36 9.33 -6.66
N SER A 326 22.89 10.46 -6.16
CA SER A 326 23.26 10.58 -4.74
C SER A 326 22.04 10.50 -3.83
N GLN A 327 22.22 9.93 -2.64
CA GLN A 327 21.16 9.80 -1.63
C GLN A 327 20.58 11.15 -1.20
N LEU A 328 21.40 12.20 -1.13
CA LEU A 328 20.93 13.57 -0.84
C LEU A 328 20.08 14.14 -1.98
N SER A 329 20.41 13.85 -3.23
CA SER A 329 19.58 14.25 -4.38
C SER A 329 18.23 13.55 -4.37
N LEU A 330 18.20 12.26 -4.02
CA LEU A 330 16.96 11.50 -3.86
C LEU A 330 16.12 12.02 -2.68
N ALA A 331 16.76 12.33 -1.54
CA ALA A 331 16.08 12.95 -0.41
C ALA A 331 15.44 14.30 -0.77
N ARG A 332 16.16 15.13 -1.52
CA ARG A 332 15.63 16.43 -2.00
C ARG A 332 14.43 16.26 -2.92
N LEU A 333 14.49 15.30 -3.85
CA LEU A 333 13.35 14.98 -4.71
C LEU A 333 12.15 14.52 -3.88
N LEU A 334 12.36 13.57 -2.98
CA LEU A 334 11.33 13.03 -2.11
C LEU A 334 10.65 14.15 -1.28
N PHE A 335 11.45 15.02 -0.66
CA PHE A 335 10.93 16.11 0.19
C PHE A 335 10.30 17.26 -0.62
N SER A 336 10.50 17.30 -1.94
CA SER A 336 9.81 18.24 -2.81
C SER A 336 8.35 17.84 -3.08
N TRP A 337 7.97 16.58 -2.83
CA TRP A 337 6.60 16.11 -3.05
C TRP A 337 5.66 16.70 -2.01
N ARG A 338 4.68 17.47 -2.49
CA ARG A 338 3.66 18.14 -1.64
C ARG A 338 2.33 17.40 -1.61
N ARG A 339 2.14 16.41 -2.49
CA ARG A 339 0.90 15.64 -2.68
C ARG A 339 1.23 14.18 -2.88
N GLY A 340 0.31 13.31 -2.45
CA GLY A 340 0.44 11.86 -2.59
C GLY A 340 0.19 11.10 -1.29
N GLN A 341 0.39 9.78 -1.31
CA GLN A 341 0.15 8.93 -0.13
C GLN A 341 1.44 8.37 0.44
N PHE A 342 1.45 8.08 1.73
CA PHE A 342 2.54 7.36 2.37
C PHE A 342 2.04 6.16 3.19
N GLU A 343 2.89 5.16 3.28
CA GLU A 343 2.66 3.96 4.07
C GLU A 343 3.98 3.47 4.68
N PHE A 344 3.97 3.26 6.00
CA PHE A 344 5.04 2.59 6.71
C PHE A 344 4.68 1.13 6.96
N SER A 345 5.50 0.24 6.43
CA SER A 345 5.43 -1.20 6.68
C SER A 345 6.53 -1.62 7.66
N PRO A 346 6.18 -2.06 8.89
CA PRO A 346 7.15 -2.62 9.82
C PRO A 346 7.70 -3.94 9.27
N GLN A 347 9.00 -3.97 8.98
CA GLN A 347 9.68 -5.15 8.46
C GLN A 347 11.17 -5.09 8.79
N ASP A 348 11.85 -6.24 8.75
CA ASP A 348 13.30 -6.26 8.87
C ASP A 348 13.93 -5.57 7.67
N VAL A 349 14.82 -4.62 7.96
CA VAL A 349 15.52 -3.84 6.96
C VAL A 349 16.99 -4.25 7.00
N PRO A 350 17.52 -4.99 6.02
CA PRO A 350 18.93 -5.40 5.97
C PRO A 350 19.84 -4.37 5.28
N ALA A 351 19.32 -3.21 4.87
CA ALA A 351 20.06 -2.19 4.11
C ALA A 351 21.30 -1.64 4.84
N THR A 352 22.35 -1.33 4.08
CA THR A 352 23.52 -0.59 4.59
C THR A 352 23.13 0.86 4.84
N ASP A 353 23.63 1.46 5.92
CA ASP A 353 23.42 2.89 6.19
C ASP A 353 24.26 3.73 5.23
N LEU A 354 23.64 4.18 4.13
CA LEU A 354 24.28 5.03 3.11
C LEU A 354 24.12 6.53 3.41
N LEU A 355 23.16 6.88 4.26
CA LEU A 355 22.86 8.26 4.63
C LEU A 355 23.68 8.72 5.84
N GLN A 356 23.98 7.81 6.77
CA GLN A 356 24.80 8.02 7.98
C GLN A 356 24.37 9.24 8.81
N ARG A 357 23.05 9.51 8.85
CA ARG A 357 22.47 10.71 9.46
C ARG A 357 21.16 10.38 10.17
N SER A 358 20.71 11.26 11.05
CA SER A 358 19.35 11.22 11.61
C SER A 358 18.31 11.73 10.60
N MET A 359 17.00 11.49 10.85
CA MET A 359 15.95 12.08 10.00
C MET A 359 16.01 13.60 10.06
N GLN A 360 16.15 14.17 11.26
CA GLN A 360 16.35 15.62 11.43
C GLN A 360 17.59 16.14 10.69
N GLY A 361 18.72 15.44 10.80
CA GLY A 361 19.97 15.82 10.12
C GLY A 361 19.85 15.79 8.60
N LEU A 362 19.09 14.83 8.07
CA LEU A 362 18.80 14.74 6.64
C LEU A 362 17.92 15.91 6.17
N MET A 363 16.86 16.23 6.93
CA MET A 363 15.97 17.36 6.61
C MET A 363 16.70 18.71 6.61
N MET A 364 17.55 18.94 7.62
CA MET A 364 18.35 20.16 7.71
C MET A 364 19.34 20.30 6.54
N GLU A 365 19.99 19.21 6.15
CA GLU A 365 20.91 19.22 5.00
C GLU A 365 20.18 19.51 3.69
N VAL A 366 19.01 18.90 3.47
CA VAL A 366 18.19 19.15 2.28
C VAL A 366 17.70 20.59 2.23
N ALA A 367 17.27 21.15 3.37
CA ALA A 367 16.88 22.56 3.46
C ALA A 367 18.04 23.50 3.10
N ARG A 368 19.23 23.29 3.68
CA ARG A 368 20.44 24.07 3.38
C ARG A 368 20.76 24.07 1.87
N ILE A 369 20.77 22.90 1.24
CA ILE A 369 21.06 22.75 -0.19
C ILE A 369 19.99 23.44 -1.06
N SER A 370 18.73 23.43 -0.62
CA SER A 370 17.63 24.04 -1.36
C SER A 370 17.67 25.57 -1.29
N ASP A 371 18.08 26.13 -0.15
CA ASP A 371 18.29 27.57 0.03
C ASP A 371 19.51 28.08 -0.76
N GLU A 372 20.60 27.30 -0.82
CA GLU A 372 21.79 27.62 -1.61
C GLU A 372 21.53 27.60 -3.12
N ALA A 373 20.60 26.77 -3.59
CA ALA A 373 20.21 26.70 -5.00
C ALA A 373 19.24 27.82 -5.45
N ASN A 374 18.61 28.52 -4.50
CA ASN A 374 17.66 29.61 -4.74
C ASN A 374 18.28 31.02 -4.58
N ARG A 375 19.57 31.09 -4.23
CA ARG A 375 20.38 32.32 -4.23
C ARG A 375 21.15 32.44 -5.54
#